data_AF-A0A1G2FHP7-F1
#
_entry.id   AF-A0A1G2FHP7-F1
#
_cell.length_a   1.000
_cell.length_b   1.000
_cell.length_c   1.000
_cell.angle_alpha   90.00
_cell.angle_beta   90.00
_cell.angle_gamma   90.00
#
_symmetry.space_group_name_H-M   'P 1'
#
loop_
_entity.id
_entity.type
_entity.pdbx_description
1 polymer ?
#
loop_
_entity_poly.entity_id
_entity_poly.type
_entity_poly.pdbx_seq_one_letter_code
_entity_poly.pdbx_strand_id
1 'polypeptide(L)'
;MKIKPLGKAKNIVGKPTLPGWKNIITEIIIDKKYARGLDGLKDYSHIIVVYWMDKEVECHLKHHPQGKKDIPYVGIFACRCPQRPNRIAVSTVKLLSRKGNKIRVKGLDIVNNTPIIDIKPYTPQFDRVEKAKAPAWLKRLIF
;
A
#
# COMPACT_ATOMS: atom_id res chain seq x y z
N MET A 1 13.86 -16.78 2.20
CA MET A 1 12.95 -16.19 3.22
C MET A 1 11.51 -16.51 2.85
N LYS A 2 10.66 -16.92 3.81
CA LYS A 2 9.23 -17.24 3.57
C LYS A 2 8.37 -16.29 4.41
N ILE A 3 7.52 -15.50 3.75
CA ILE A 3 6.60 -14.56 4.42
C ILE A 3 5.21 -15.21 4.49
N LYS A 4 4.54 -15.09 5.65
CA LYS A 4 3.16 -15.51 5.84
C LYS A 4 2.27 -14.27 5.95
N PRO A 5 1.22 -14.12 5.13
CA PRO A 5 0.27 -13.02 5.28
C PRO A 5 -0.36 -12.99 6.67
N LEU A 6 -0.65 -11.79 7.18
CA LEU A 6 -1.46 -11.57 8.38
C LEU A 6 -2.95 -11.72 8.08
N GLY A 7 -3.35 -11.55 6.83
CA GLY A 7 -4.75 -11.53 6.42
C GLY A 7 -4.90 -11.06 4.99
N LYS A 8 -6.08 -10.52 4.66
CA LYS A 8 -6.42 -10.06 3.30
C LYS A 8 -7.31 -8.83 3.29
N ALA A 9 -7.23 -8.09 2.20
CA ALA A 9 -8.11 -6.96 1.92
C ALA A 9 -9.46 -7.40 1.34
N LYS A 10 -10.52 -6.63 1.66
CA LYS A 10 -11.86 -6.73 1.10
C LYS A 10 -12.36 -5.36 0.68
N ASN A 11 -12.60 -5.17 -0.62
CA ASN A 11 -13.12 -3.95 -1.22
C ASN A 11 -13.80 -4.23 -2.57
N ILE A 12 -14.28 -3.18 -3.24
CA ILE A 12 -14.96 -3.25 -4.55
C ILE A 12 -14.01 -3.24 -5.76
N VAL A 13 -12.71 -3.07 -5.55
CA VAL A 13 -11.73 -2.84 -6.62
C VAL A 13 -11.34 -4.18 -7.24
N GLY A 14 -11.92 -4.50 -8.40
CA GLY A 14 -11.67 -5.77 -9.09
C GLY A 14 -10.39 -5.79 -9.95
N LYS A 15 -9.90 -4.62 -10.39
CA LYS A 15 -8.72 -4.49 -11.25
C LYS A 15 -7.85 -3.32 -10.78
N PRO A 16 -6.52 -3.36 -11.01
CA PRO A 16 -5.66 -2.23 -10.69
C PRO A 16 -6.12 -0.94 -11.40
N THR A 17 -6.12 0.16 -10.67
CA THR A 17 -6.41 1.50 -11.22
C THR A 17 -5.31 2.46 -10.80
N LEU A 18 -5.03 3.48 -11.61
CA LEU A 18 -4.05 4.51 -11.27
C LEU A 18 -4.67 5.57 -10.34
N PRO A 19 -5.76 6.25 -10.72
CA PRO A 19 -6.49 7.14 -9.82
C PRO A 19 -7.63 6.41 -9.07
N GLY A 20 -8.27 7.14 -8.16
CA GLY A 20 -9.58 6.79 -7.60
C GLY A 20 -9.55 6.03 -6.27
N TRP A 21 -8.38 5.53 -5.86
CA TRP A 21 -8.22 4.78 -4.61
C TRP A 21 -8.41 5.64 -3.35
N LYS A 22 -8.19 6.96 -3.41
CA LYS A 22 -8.29 7.89 -2.28
C LYS A 22 -9.62 7.82 -1.51
N ASN A 23 -10.71 7.49 -2.20
CA ASN A 23 -12.03 7.37 -1.60
C ASN A 23 -12.49 5.94 -1.31
N ILE A 24 -11.70 4.94 -1.70
CA ILE A 24 -12.03 3.53 -1.47
C ILE A 24 -11.90 3.23 0.01
N ILE A 25 -12.97 2.65 0.57
CA ILE A 25 -12.97 2.03 1.89
C ILE A 25 -12.60 0.57 1.69
N THR A 26 -11.56 0.13 2.38
CA THR A 26 -11.14 -1.27 2.41
C THR A 26 -11.27 -1.81 3.82
N GLU A 27 -11.90 -2.98 3.96
CA GLU A 27 -11.83 -3.77 5.18
C GLU A 27 -10.62 -4.70 5.08
N ILE A 28 -9.68 -4.57 6.01
CA ILE A 28 -8.58 -5.53 6.19
C ILE A 28 -9.04 -6.54 7.22
N ILE A 29 -9.09 -7.82 6.83
CA ILE A 29 -9.46 -8.94 7.69
C ILE A 29 -8.19 -9.68 8.08
N ILE A 30 -7.78 -9.52 9.33
CA ILE A 30 -6.62 -10.19 9.93
C ILE A 30 -7.02 -11.58 10.40
N ASP A 31 -6.16 -12.58 10.23
CA ASP A 31 -6.37 -13.92 10.77
C ASP A 31 -6.57 -13.85 12.28
N LYS A 32 -7.55 -14.58 12.82
CA LYS A 32 -7.93 -14.49 14.25
C LYS A 32 -6.75 -14.69 15.21
N LYS A 33 -5.79 -15.56 14.86
CA LYS A 33 -4.58 -15.80 15.64
C LYS A 33 -3.68 -14.57 15.83
N TYR A 34 -3.77 -13.57 14.95
CA TYR A 34 -3.02 -12.32 15.04
C TYR A 34 -3.87 -11.15 15.56
N ALA A 35 -5.15 -11.36 15.85
CA ALA A 35 -6.09 -10.28 16.16
C ALA A 35 -5.72 -9.45 17.41
N ARG A 36 -5.05 -10.07 18.39
CA ARG A 36 -4.52 -9.40 19.59
C ARG A 36 -3.44 -8.37 19.25
N GLY A 37 -2.73 -8.54 18.14
CA GLY A 37 -1.72 -7.58 17.66
C GLY A 37 -2.30 -6.23 17.20
N LEU A 38 -3.63 -6.10 17.14
CA LEU A 38 -4.31 -4.85 16.79
C LEU A 38 -4.66 -3.99 18.03
N ASP A 39 -4.35 -4.44 19.24
CA ASP A 39 -4.61 -3.71 20.48
C ASP A 39 -3.86 -2.37 20.51
N GLY A 40 -4.53 -1.30 20.94
CA GLY A 40 -4.02 0.09 20.86
C GLY A 40 -4.11 0.77 19.49
N LEU A 41 -4.40 0.04 18.40
CA LEU A 41 -4.41 0.62 17.05
C LEU A 41 -5.43 1.77 16.88
N LYS A 42 -6.53 1.74 17.65
CA LYS A 42 -7.60 2.75 17.60
C LYS A 42 -7.14 4.16 18.00
N ASP A 43 -6.02 4.27 18.71
CA ASP A 43 -5.49 5.56 19.18
C ASP A 43 -4.74 6.31 18.06
N TYR A 44 -4.50 5.65 16.92
CA TYR A 44 -3.87 6.23 15.74
C TYR A 44 -4.91 6.65 14.70
N SER A 45 -4.73 7.83 14.11
CA SER A 45 -5.55 8.29 12.98
C SER A 45 -5.16 7.66 11.65
N HIS A 46 -3.88 7.27 11.51
CA HIS A 46 -3.31 6.71 10.29
C HIS A 46 -2.42 5.51 10.62
N ILE A 47 -2.37 4.58 9.68
CA ILE A 47 -1.53 3.39 9.76
C ILE A 47 -0.79 3.21 8.43
N ILE A 48 0.36 2.56 8.50
CA ILE A 48 1.12 2.10 7.35
C ILE A 48 0.76 0.63 7.12
N VAL A 49 0.26 0.31 5.93
CA VAL A 49 -0.10 -1.04 5.53
C VAL A 49 0.94 -1.54 4.54
N VAL A 50 1.55 -2.69 4.84
CA VAL A 50 2.46 -3.40 3.95
C VAL A 50 1.73 -4.59 3.36
N TYR A 51 1.75 -4.73 2.03
CA TYR A 51 0.98 -5.75 1.32
C TYR A 51 1.76 -6.32 0.13
N TRP A 52 1.35 -7.50 -0.32
CA TRP A 52 1.96 -8.20 -1.44
C TRP A 52 1.07 -8.09 -2.67
N MET A 53 1.58 -7.50 -3.75
CA MET A 53 0.87 -7.38 -5.03
C MET A 53 0.88 -8.73 -5.76
N ASP A 54 0.08 -9.67 -5.26
CA ASP A 54 0.04 -11.07 -5.67
C ASP A 54 -0.41 -11.29 -7.13
N LYS A 55 -1.07 -10.30 -7.73
CA LYS A 55 -1.53 -10.33 -9.12
C LYS A 55 -0.47 -9.87 -10.12
N GLU A 56 0.57 -9.20 -9.67
CA GLU A 56 1.68 -8.85 -10.55
C GLU A 56 2.61 -10.06 -10.68
N VAL A 57 3.04 -10.33 -11.91
CA VAL A 57 3.87 -11.49 -12.29
C VAL A 57 5.14 -11.07 -13.02
N GLU A 58 5.19 -9.85 -13.54
CA GLU A 58 6.35 -9.31 -14.24
C GLU A 58 7.39 -8.75 -13.26
N CYS A 59 8.61 -8.58 -13.77
CA CYS A 59 9.72 -7.94 -13.07
C CYS A 59 10.58 -7.20 -14.09
N HIS A 60 10.59 -5.86 -14.01
CA HIS A 60 11.37 -5.00 -14.89
C HIS A 60 12.33 -4.17 -14.06
N LEU A 61 13.63 -4.24 -14.34
CA LEU A 61 14.63 -3.45 -13.58
C LEU A 61 14.61 -1.97 -13.96
N LYS A 62 14.13 -1.64 -15.17
CA LYS A 62 13.94 -0.27 -15.65
C LYS A 62 12.67 -0.16 -16.49
N HIS A 63 11.98 0.97 -16.41
CA HIS A 63 10.83 1.27 -17.28
C HIS A 63 10.47 2.76 -17.29
N HIS A 64 9.50 3.13 -18.14
CA HIS A 64 8.77 4.38 -18.01
C HIS A 64 7.67 4.23 -16.95
N PRO A 65 7.70 4.98 -15.83
CA PRO A 65 6.64 4.92 -14.82
C PRO A 65 5.26 5.15 -15.44
N GLN A 66 4.28 4.30 -15.07
CA GLN A 66 2.92 4.29 -15.64
C GLN A 66 2.88 4.16 -17.19
N GLY A 67 3.95 3.67 -17.83
CA GLY A 67 4.05 3.55 -19.29
C GLY A 67 4.20 4.88 -20.03
N LYS A 68 4.42 5.99 -19.32
CA LYS A 68 4.43 7.35 -19.88
C LYS A 68 5.79 7.65 -20.53
N LYS A 69 5.85 7.61 -21.87
CA LYS A 69 7.08 7.78 -22.66
C LYS A 69 7.76 9.16 -22.49
N ASP A 70 7.01 10.17 -22.05
CA ASP A 70 7.49 11.52 -21.72
C ASP A 70 8.11 11.63 -20.30
N ILE A 71 8.12 10.53 -19.55
CA ILE A 71 8.81 10.39 -18.27
C ILE A 71 10.14 9.68 -18.51
N PRO A 72 11.24 10.03 -17.80
CA PRO A 72 12.51 9.34 -17.98
C PRO A 72 12.42 7.82 -17.77
N TYR A 73 13.23 7.07 -18.52
CA TYR A 73 13.39 5.63 -18.36
C TYR A 73 14.26 5.32 -17.14
N VAL A 74 13.62 5.12 -15.98
CA VAL A 74 14.28 5.03 -14.67
C VAL A 74 14.34 3.60 -14.16
N GLY A 75 15.21 3.36 -13.18
CA GLY A 75 15.24 2.11 -12.43
C GLY A 75 13.97 1.90 -11.59
N ILE A 76 13.56 0.64 -11.42
CA ILE A 76 12.36 0.25 -10.66
C ILE A 76 12.40 0.64 -9.17
N PHE A 77 13.58 0.93 -8.64
CA PHE A 77 13.75 1.44 -7.28
C PHE A 77 13.60 2.96 -7.17
N ALA A 78 13.59 3.68 -8.30
CA ALA A 78 13.32 5.11 -8.36
C ALA A 78 11.81 5.43 -8.57
N CYS A 79 10.96 4.41 -8.68
CA CYS A 79 9.50 4.56 -8.80
C CYS A 79 8.76 3.57 -7.88
N ARG A 80 7.42 3.66 -7.87
CA ARG A 80 6.53 2.84 -7.02
C ARG A 80 5.71 1.82 -7.81
N CYS A 81 6.14 1.48 -9.01
CA CYS A 81 5.40 0.57 -9.87
C CYS A 81 5.49 -0.90 -9.40
N PRO A 82 4.54 -1.77 -9.78
CA PRO A 82 4.42 -3.10 -9.19
C PRO A 82 5.42 -4.15 -9.73
N GLN A 83 5.99 -3.97 -10.93
CA GLN A 83 6.89 -4.93 -11.60
C GLN A 83 8.30 -5.01 -10.97
N ARG A 84 8.38 -5.26 -9.67
CA ARG A 84 9.62 -5.27 -8.87
C ARG A 84 10.04 -6.69 -8.49
N PRO A 85 11.31 -6.94 -8.15
CA PRO A 85 11.77 -8.26 -7.70
C PRO A 85 11.00 -8.78 -6.48
N ASN A 86 10.73 -7.91 -5.51
CA ASN A 86 9.86 -8.16 -4.38
C ASN A 86 8.64 -7.25 -4.50
N ARG A 87 7.46 -7.83 -4.73
CA ARG A 87 6.20 -7.12 -5.02
C ARG A 87 5.54 -6.60 -3.74
N ILE A 88 6.36 -6.08 -2.83
CA ILE A 88 5.95 -5.48 -1.57
C ILE A 88 5.63 -4.02 -1.85
N ALA A 89 4.42 -3.61 -1.46
CA ALA A 89 3.98 -2.23 -1.51
C ALA A 89 3.55 -1.76 -0.11
N VAL A 90 3.53 -0.44 0.05
CA VAL A 90 3.41 0.22 1.35
C VAL A 90 2.55 1.47 1.19
N SER A 91 1.46 1.57 1.94
CA SER A 91 0.57 2.74 1.87
C SER A 91 0.21 3.25 3.25
N THR A 92 0.31 4.57 3.44
CA THR A 92 -0.17 5.26 4.64
C THR A 92 -1.63 5.63 4.42
N VAL A 93 -2.51 5.12 5.27
CA VAL A 93 -3.96 5.21 5.08
C VAL A 93 -4.66 5.66 6.34
N LYS A 94 -5.82 6.31 6.19
CA LYS A 94 -6.63 6.74 7.34
C LYS A 94 -7.30 5.51 7.97
N LEU A 95 -7.10 5.31 9.26
CA LEU A 95 -7.84 4.34 10.05
C LEU A 95 -9.23 4.90 10.36
N LEU A 96 -10.28 4.13 10.01
CA LEU A 96 -11.67 4.53 10.27
C LEU A 96 -12.23 3.85 11.52
N SER A 97 -11.99 2.54 11.65
CA SER A 97 -12.45 1.78 12.81
C SER A 97 -11.77 0.42 12.91
N ARG A 98 -11.87 -0.19 14.10
CA ARG A 98 -11.55 -1.59 14.36
C ARG A 98 -12.77 -2.29 14.96
N LYS A 99 -13.07 -3.51 14.52
CA LYS A 99 -14.05 -4.42 15.12
C LYS A 99 -13.47 -5.84 15.16
N GLY A 100 -13.02 -6.27 16.34
CA GLY A 100 -12.33 -7.55 16.51
C GLY A 100 -11.07 -7.65 15.65
N ASN A 101 -11.03 -8.62 14.73
CA ASN A 101 -9.93 -8.87 13.79
C ASN A 101 -10.05 -8.11 12.46
N LYS A 102 -11.00 -7.18 12.36
CA LYS A 102 -11.27 -6.39 11.16
C LYS A 102 -10.95 -4.93 11.41
N ILE A 103 -10.27 -4.29 10.47
CA ILE A 103 -10.03 -2.85 10.47
C ILE A 103 -10.54 -2.24 9.17
N ARG A 104 -11.19 -1.08 9.26
CA ARG A 104 -11.63 -0.31 8.09
C ARG A 104 -10.67 0.84 7.87
N VAL A 105 -10.19 0.99 6.65
CA VAL A 105 -9.29 2.07 6.24
C VAL A 105 -9.82 2.78 5.01
N LYS A 106 -9.42 4.04 4.83
CA LYS A 106 -9.72 4.85 3.64
C LYS A 106 -8.44 5.20 2.89
N GLY A 107 -8.48 5.08 1.57
CA GLY A 107 -7.38 5.49 0.70
C GLY A 107 -6.32 4.41 0.48
N LEU A 108 -6.69 3.13 0.58
CA LEU A 108 -5.78 2.02 0.28
C LEU A 108 -5.87 1.64 -1.21
N ASP A 109 -4.74 1.68 -1.91
CA ASP A 109 -4.56 1.51 -3.34
C ASP A 109 -4.32 0.05 -3.75
N ILE A 110 -5.27 -0.83 -3.40
CA ILE A 110 -5.17 -2.27 -3.63
C ILE A 110 -6.42 -2.88 -4.22
N VAL A 111 -6.25 -4.00 -4.91
CA VAL A 111 -7.36 -4.83 -5.41
C VAL A 111 -7.94 -5.70 -4.30
N ASN A 112 -9.17 -6.15 -4.51
CA ASN A 112 -9.84 -7.06 -3.60
C ASN A 112 -9.05 -8.36 -3.44
N ASN A 113 -9.02 -8.91 -2.22
CA ASN A 113 -8.26 -10.09 -1.81
C ASN A 113 -6.72 -9.95 -1.77
N THR A 114 -6.16 -8.76 -1.97
CA THR A 114 -4.71 -8.55 -1.80
C THR A 114 -4.23 -9.01 -0.42
N PRO A 115 -3.17 -9.85 -0.33
CA PRO A 115 -2.60 -10.29 0.94
C PRO A 115 -1.94 -9.15 1.72
N ILE A 116 -2.25 -9.08 3.02
CA ILE A 116 -1.63 -8.12 3.94
C ILE A 116 -0.44 -8.78 4.62
N ILE A 117 0.71 -8.10 4.59
CA ILE A 117 1.98 -8.59 5.11
C ILE A 117 2.27 -8.00 6.50
N ASP A 118 2.02 -6.72 6.69
CA ASP A 118 2.29 -6.04 7.96
C ASP A 118 1.41 -4.80 8.14
N ILE A 119 1.26 -4.35 9.39
CA ILE A 119 0.59 -3.10 9.76
C ILE A 119 1.43 -2.41 10.83
N LYS A 120 1.71 -1.12 10.62
CA LYS A 120 2.43 -0.28 11.59
C LYS A 120 1.64 1.00 11.87
N PRO A 121 1.74 1.57 13.08
CA PRO A 121 1.23 2.92 13.31
C PRO A 121 2.01 3.93 12.47
N TYR A 122 1.32 4.96 11.96
CA TYR A 122 2.00 6.14 11.45
C TYR A 122 2.47 7.00 12.63
N THR A 123 3.78 7.21 12.73
CA THR A 123 4.43 7.93 13.83
C THR A 123 5.20 9.12 13.25
N PRO A 124 4.68 10.36 13.39
CA PRO A 124 5.29 11.54 12.76
C PRO A 124 6.78 11.73 13.07
N GLN A 125 7.22 11.35 14.27
CA GLN A 125 8.61 11.43 14.71
C GLN A 125 9.56 10.57 13.87
N PHE A 126 9.06 9.49 13.26
CA PHE A 126 9.83 8.58 12.42
C PHE A 126 9.51 8.74 10.93
N ASP A 127 8.23 8.98 10.59
CA ASP A 127 7.73 8.84 9.22
C ASP A 127 7.63 10.18 8.46
N ARG A 128 7.60 11.32 9.17
CA ARG A 128 7.44 12.64 8.53
C ARG A 128 8.80 13.23 8.18
N VAL A 129 8.98 13.54 6.89
CA VAL A 129 10.16 14.28 6.39
C VAL A 129 9.72 15.65 5.89
N GLU A 130 10.09 16.72 6.60
CA GLU A 130 9.57 18.07 6.32
C GLU A 130 10.05 18.65 4.99
N LYS A 131 11.32 18.41 4.62
CA LYS A 131 11.95 19.00 3.42
C LYS A 131 12.37 17.92 2.42
N ALA A 132 11.48 16.96 2.17
CA ALA A 132 11.72 15.90 1.19
C ALA A 132 11.88 16.47 -0.23
N LYS A 133 12.85 15.94 -0.98
CA LYS A 133 13.04 16.24 -2.41
C LYS A 133 12.56 15.04 -3.23
N ALA A 134 11.93 15.33 -4.37
CA ALA A 134 11.49 14.32 -5.32
C ALA A 134 11.79 14.79 -6.76
N PRO A 135 11.95 13.87 -7.73
CA PRO A 135 12.15 14.25 -9.13
C PRO A 135 10.97 15.05 -9.69
N ALA A 136 11.27 16.06 -10.53
CA ALA A 136 10.24 16.93 -11.10
C ALA A 136 9.19 16.19 -11.94
N TRP A 137 9.57 15.07 -12.57
CA TRP A 137 8.67 14.25 -13.39
C TRP A 137 7.58 13.55 -12.58
N LEU A 138 7.71 13.44 -11.25
CA LEU A 138 6.68 12.84 -10.40
C LEU A 138 5.34 13.58 -10.49
N LYS A 139 5.39 14.91 -10.69
CA LYS A 139 4.21 15.77 -10.85
C LYS A 139 3.42 15.48 -12.12
N ARG A 140 4.00 14.74 -13.09
CA ARG A 140 3.34 14.33 -14.33
C ARG A 140 2.69 12.94 -14.25
N LEU A 141 2.82 12.26 -13.12
CA LEU A 141 2.14 10.97 -12.86
C LEU A 141 0.73 11.19 -12.31
N ILE A 142 -0.11 10.16 -12.48
CA ILE A 142 -1.49 10.15 -11.99
C ILE A 142 -1.54 9.43 -10.64
N PHE A 143 -2.20 10.04 -9.64
CA PHE A 143 -2.37 9.50 -8.28
C PHE A 143 -3.82 9.59 -7.79
#